data_AF-A0A166DBT1-F1
#
_entry.id   AF-A0A166DBT1-F1
#
_cell.length_a   1.000
_cell.length_b   1.000
_cell.length_c   1.000
_cell.angle_alpha   90.00
_cell.angle_beta   90.00
_cell.angle_gamma   90.00
#
_symmetry.space_group_name_H-M   'P 1'
#
loop_
_entity.id
_entity.type
_entity.pdbx_description
1 polymer ?
#
loop_
_entity_poly.entity_id
_entity_poly.type
_entity_poly.pdbx_seq_one_letter_code
_entity_poly.pdbx_strand_id
1 'polypeptide(L)'
;MHSQNNDKKIIKKFNESESLVINEFDKSGIISFAQKDVSNSFLRGTSNDFIEESTLYWTMKFNKYANDFFKKLTSDKYNFNQGMLKVFKNDMYEENNSKNYLLINSADDIKEMTNCHLIPILKNIIHAPKEDMGLLAESLVHMTLLKRKFSIDQEETVGGAIVVVIISKSDGFIWKEKKQYYSNESNKHLEYVNYYKSQ
;
A
#
# COMPACT_ATOMS: atom_id res chain seq x y z
N MET A 1 -34.77 40.43 14.68
CA MET A 1 -33.42 40.90 14.32
C MET A 1 -32.41 39.85 14.78
N HIS A 2 -31.63 39.37 13.80
CA HIS A 2 -30.34 38.67 13.89
C HIS A 2 -30.21 37.34 14.66
N SER A 3 -30.26 36.28 13.83
CA SER A 3 -29.43 35.07 13.90
C SER A 3 -27.95 35.40 14.13
N GLN A 4 -27.28 34.60 14.97
CA GLN A 4 -25.88 34.22 14.74
C GLN A 4 -25.72 32.72 14.99
N ASN A 5 -25.83 31.98 13.88
CA ASN A 5 -25.36 30.62 13.70
C ASN A 5 -23.82 30.63 13.77
N ASN A 6 -23.24 30.04 14.81
CA ASN A 6 -21.80 29.77 14.86
C ASN A 6 -21.52 28.45 14.13
N ASP A 7 -21.59 28.48 12.79
CA ASP A 7 -21.10 27.41 11.94
C ASP A 7 -19.57 27.37 12.04
N LYS A 8 -19.06 26.57 12.99
CA LYS A 8 -17.66 26.19 13.05
C LYS A 8 -17.32 25.41 11.77
N LYS A 9 -16.79 26.14 10.78
CA LYS A 9 -16.18 25.57 9.58
C LYS A 9 -14.97 24.74 10.03
N ILE A 10 -15.15 23.43 10.17
CA ILE A 10 -14.04 22.49 10.36
C ILE A 10 -13.29 22.45 9.03
N ILE A 11 -12.33 23.35 8.87
CA ILE A 11 -11.32 23.22 7.82
C ILE A 11 -10.39 22.11 8.30
N LYS A 12 -10.64 20.87 7.88
CA LYS A 12 -9.66 19.81 8.00
C LYS A 12 -8.44 20.23 7.18
N LYS A 13 -7.39 20.67 7.87
CA LYS A 13 -6.08 20.92 7.30
C LYS A 13 -5.60 19.57 6.73
N PHE A 14 -5.60 19.42 5.41
CA PHE A 14 -4.92 18.30 4.77
C PHE A 14 -3.45 18.43 5.15
N ASN A 15 -2.89 17.44 5.84
CA ASN A 15 -1.45 17.38 6.03
C ASN A 15 -0.81 17.35 4.63
N GLU A 16 0.02 18.34 4.32
CA GLU A 16 0.77 18.51 3.07
C GLU A 16 1.84 17.41 2.84
N SER A 17 1.74 16.26 3.50
CA SER A 17 2.88 15.36 3.66
C SER A 17 3.09 14.36 2.53
N GLU A 18 2.17 14.23 1.56
CA GLU A 18 2.36 13.29 0.45
C GLU A 18 1.91 13.89 -0.88
N SER A 19 2.89 14.06 -1.77
CA SER A 19 2.68 14.46 -3.16
C SER A 19 3.54 13.59 -4.06
N LEU A 20 3.05 13.33 -5.28
CA LEU A 20 3.83 12.73 -6.34
C LEU A 20 4.17 13.81 -7.35
N VAL A 21 5.45 13.92 -7.69
CA VAL A 21 5.93 14.83 -8.73
C VAL A 21 6.02 14.02 -10.02
N ILE A 22 5.21 14.37 -11.01
CA ILE A 22 5.29 13.80 -12.35
C ILE A 22 6.21 14.70 -13.18
N ASN A 23 7.31 14.15 -13.68
CA ASN A 23 8.33 14.87 -14.44
C ASN A 23 8.76 14.05 -15.67
N GLU A 24 9.83 14.47 -16.36
CA GLU A 24 10.32 13.82 -17.57
C GLU A 24 10.82 12.37 -17.34
N PHE A 25 11.29 12.09 -16.14
CA PHE A 25 11.79 10.79 -15.67
C PHE A 25 10.66 9.97 -15.01
N ASP A 26 9.84 10.62 -14.17
CA ASP A 26 8.73 10.01 -13.44
C ASP A 26 7.40 10.30 -14.15
N LYS A 27 7.11 9.53 -15.20
CA LYS A 27 5.97 9.80 -16.10
C LYS A 27 4.62 9.32 -15.57
N SER A 28 4.60 8.55 -14.48
CA SER A 28 3.38 8.04 -13.86
C SER A 28 3.57 7.79 -12.37
N GLY A 29 2.46 7.74 -11.64
CA GLY A 29 2.46 7.43 -10.22
C GLY A 29 1.07 7.09 -9.70
N ILE A 30 1.01 6.29 -8.64
CA ILE A 30 -0.22 6.00 -7.90
C ILE A 30 0.02 6.37 -6.45
N ILE A 31 -0.89 7.16 -5.89
CA ILE A 31 -0.91 7.53 -4.48
C ILE A 31 -2.28 7.27 -3.90
N SER A 32 -2.31 6.74 -2.68
CA SER A 32 -3.53 6.54 -1.91
C SER A 32 -3.54 7.49 -0.73
N PHE A 33 -4.57 8.34 -0.64
CA PHE A 33 -4.68 9.32 0.45
C PHE A 33 -5.34 8.75 1.70
N ALA A 34 -6.11 7.67 1.56
CA ALA A 34 -6.79 6.97 2.65
C ALA A 34 -6.57 5.47 2.53
N GLN A 35 -6.62 4.78 3.68
CA GLN A 35 -6.58 3.30 3.77
C GLN A 35 -5.48 2.67 2.90
N LYS A 36 -4.26 3.13 3.19
CA LYS A 36 -3.06 2.84 2.41
C LYS A 36 -2.60 1.40 2.49
N ASP A 37 -3.07 0.61 3.45
CA ASP A 37 -2.53 -0.72 3.69
C ASP A 37 -2.75 -1.65 2.51
N VAL A 38 -3.95 -1.68 1.93
CA VAL A 38 -4.28 -2.59 0.81
C VAL A 38 -3.67 -2.09 -0.49
N SER A 39 -3.85 -0.80 -0.78
CA SER A 39 -3.32 -0.22 -2.01
C SER A 39 -1.79 -0.23 -2.03
N ASN A 40 -1.12 0.12 -0.93
CA ASN A 40 0.33 0.03 -0.86
C ASN A 40 0.80 -1.42 -0.89
N SER A 41 0.05 -2.38 -0.32
CA SER A 41 0.41 -3.79 -0.43
C SER A 41 0.35 -4.28 -1.87
N PHE A 42 -0.68 -3.87 -2.62
CA PHE A 42 -0.76 -4.15 -4.05
C PHE A 42 0.39 -3.50 -4.81
N LEU A 43 0.62 -2.20 -4.63
CA LEU A 43 1.69 -1.47 -5.34
C LEU A 43 3.09 -1.98 -4.99
N ARG A 44 3.30 -2.45 -3.75
CA ARG A 44 4.56 -3.03 -3.30
C ARG A 44 4.71 -4.50 -3.71
N GLY A 45 3.61 -5.19 -4.00
CA GLY A 45 3.56 -6.63 -4.24
C GLY A 45 3.53 -7.49 -2.97
N THR A 46 3.54 -6.89 -1.78
CA THR A 46 3.51 -7.60 -0.48
C THR A 46 3.00 -6.72 0.65
N SER A 47 2.43 -7.28 1.72
CA SER A 47 1.95 -6.53 2.89
C SER A 47 3.07 -6.23 3.89
N ASN A 48 2.91 -5.13 4.66
CA ASN A 48 3.86 -4.79 5.73
C ASN A 48 3.88 -5.89 6.79
N ASP A 49 2.69 -6.36 7.20
CA ASP A 49 2.55 -7.44 8.17
C ASP A 49 3.31 -8.70 7.73
N PHE A 50 3.23 -9.05 6.44
CA PHE A 50 3.98 -10.19 5.91
C PHE A 50 5.49 -9.95 5.93
N ILE A 51 5.96 -8.75 5.56
CA ILE A 51 7.39 -8.38 5.63
C ILE A 51 7.89 -8.50 7.08
N GLU A 52 7.17 -7.92 8.04
CA GLU A 52 7.55 -7.89 9.45
C GLU A 52 7.60 -9.31 10.04
N GLU A 53 6.55 -10.11 9.84
CA GLU A 53 6.47 -11.49 10.32
C GLU A 53 7.51 -12.38 9.65
N SER A 54 7.70 -12.24 8.33
CA SER A 54 8.74 -12.99 7.60
C SER A 54 10.14 -12.64 8.10
N THR A 55 10.41 -11.36 8.32
CA THR A 55 11.70 -10.88 8.84
C THR A 55 11.96 -11.48 10.21
N LEU A 56 10.97 -11.45 11.12
CA LEU A 56 11.07 -12.05 12.44
C LEU A 56 11.34 -13.56 12.36
N TYR A 57 10.55 -14.28 11.55
CA TYR A 57 10.70 -15.72 11.35
C TYR A 57 12.09 -16.10 10.82
N TRP A 58 12.56 -15.42 9.77
CA TRP A 58 13.87 -15.68 9.18
C TRP A 58 15.01 -15.35 10.15
N THR A 59 14.89 -14.27 10.91
CA THR A 59 15.85 -13.91 11.96
C THR A 59 15.97 -15.04 13.00
N MET A 60 14.83 -15.54 13.50
CA MET A 60 14.82 -16.64 14.46
C MET A 60 15.42 -17.93 13.89
N LYS A 61 15.10 -18.27 12.64
CA LYS A 61 15.66 -19.45 11.96
C LYS A 61 17.15 -19.32 11.72
N PHE A 62 17.61 -18.17 11.26
CA PHE A 62 19.02 -17.88 11.02
C PHE A 62 19.82 -18.01 12.32
N ASN A 63 19.36 -17.38 13.40
CA ASN A 63 20.00 -17.49 14.72
C ASN A 63 20.07 -18.94 15.23
N LYS A 64 19.02 -19.74 14.97
CA LYS A 64 19.05 -21.17 15.29
C LYS A 64 20.09 -21.92 14.45
N TYR A 65 20.10 -21.73 13.13
CA TYR A 65 21.07 -22.41 12.25
C TYR A 65 22.50 -22.00 12.53
N ALA A 66 22.75 -20.71 12.77
CA ALA A 66 24.05 -20.20 13.17
C ALA A 66 24.51 -20.86 14.48
N ASN A 67 23.64 -20.93 15.50
CA ASN A 67 23.93 -21.65 16.74
C ASN A 67 24.30 -23.12 16.52
N ASP A 68 23.50 -23.84 15.74
CA ASP A 68 23.74 -25.26 15.50
C ASP A 68 25.03 -25.48 14.69
N PHE A 69 25.34 -24.57 13.77
CA PHE A 69 26.62 -24.53 13.06
C PHE A 69 27.80 -24.32 14.02
N PHE A 70 27.72 -23.32 14.90
CA PHE A 70 28.77 -23.07 15.90
C PHE A 70 28.97 -24.24 16.85
N LYS A 71 27.89 -24.88 17.33
CA LYS A 71 27.98 -26.08 18.17
C LYS A 71 28.77 -27.20 17.48
N LYS A 72 28.52 -27.42 16.18
CA LYS A 72 29.26 -28.40 15.39
C LYS A 72 30.73 -28.02 15.24
N LEU A 73 31.04 -26.75 15.00
CA LEU A 73 32.43 -26.28 14.91
C LEU A 73 33.20 -26.38 16.23
N THR A 74 32.52 -26.20 17.37
CA THR A 74 33.13 -26.37 18.70
C THR A 74 33.27 -27.82 19.15
N SER A 75 32.74 -28.78 18.39
CA SER A 75 32.90 -30.19 18.71
C SER A 75 34.35 -30.63 18.52
N ASP A 76 34.82 -31.58 19.35
CA ASP A 76 36.20 -32.10 19.36
C ASP A 76 36.67 -32.67 18.00
N LYS A 77 35.76 -32.81 17.04
CA LYS A 77 36.02 -33.27 15.68
C LYS A 77 36.76 -32.24 14.82
N TYR A 78 36.57 -30.95 15.06
CA TYR A 78 37.19 -29.87 14.29
C TYR A 78 37.99 -29.03 15.29
N ASN A 79 39.31 -29.14 15.29
CA ASN A 79 40.24 -28.42 16.20
C ASN A 79 40.22 -26.89 15.92
N PHE A 80 39.09 -26.24 16.16
CA PHE A 80 38.87 -24.83 15.87
C PHE A 80 39.33 -23.95 17.04
N ASN A 81 39.91 -22.79 16.72
CA ASN A 81 40.35 -21.84 17.74
C ASN A 81 39.13 -21.26 18.48
N GLN A 82 38.95 -21.68 19.74
CA GLN A 82 37.83 -21.29 20.59
C GLN A 82 37.78 -19.78 20.90
N GLY A 83 38.92 -19.09 20.88
CA GLY A 83 38.99 -17.64 21.07
C GLY A 83 38.38 -16.87 19.88
N MET A 84 38.77 -17.25 18.66
CA MET A 84 38.24 -16.66 17.43
C MET A 84 36.75 -16.95 17.25
N LEU A 85 36.31 -18.14 17.66
CA LEU A 85 34.92 -18.57 17.57
C LEU A 85 34.01 -17.81 18.57
N LYS A 86 34.54 -17.42 19.73
CA LYS A 86 33.83 -16.53 20.68
C LYS A 86 33.67 -15.12 20.14
N VAL A 87 34.72 -14.54 19.56
CA VAL A 87 34.67 -13.19 18.94
C VAL A 87 33.64 -13.19 17.81
N PHE A 88 33.75 -14.11 16.87
CA PHE A 88 32.86 -14.20 15.72
C PHE A 88 31.39 -14.45 16.13
N LYS A 89 31.17 -15.26 17.19
CA LYS A 89 29.83 -15.45 17.74
C LYS A 89 29.28 -14.16 18.34
N ASN A 90 30.07 -13.43 19.13
CA ASN A 90 29.64 -12.16 19.72
C ASN A 90 29.32 -11.11 18.65
N ASP A 91 30.17 -10.96 17.63
CA ASP A 91 29.92 -10.02 16.53
C ASP A 91 28.60 -10.33 15.82
N MET A 92 28.32 -11.61 15.52
CA MET A 92 27.04 -12.00 14.95
C MET A 92 25.85 -11.72 15.89
N TYR A 93 25.99 -11.89 17.21
CA TYR A 93 24.88 -11.64 18.14
C TYR A 93 24.63 -10.16 18.39
N GLU A 94 25.67 -9.34 18.49
CA GLU A 94 25.52 -7.90 18.68
C GLU A 94 24.90 -7.23 17.44
N GLU A 95 25.26 -7.70 16.24
CA GLU A 95 24.63 -7.24 14.99
C GLU A 95 23.18 -7.73 14.83
N ASN A 96 22.87 -9.00 15.19
CA ASN A 96 21.53 -9.58 14.96
C ASN A 96 20.49 -9.35 16.07
N ASN A 97 20.87 -8.86 17.26
CA ASN A 97 19.94 -8.71 18.39
C ASN A 97 19.08 -7.46 18.34
N SER A 98 19.38 -6.48 17.50
CA SER A 98 18.46 -5.37 17.29
C SER A 98 17.55 -5.68 16.11
N LYS A 99 16.23 -5.84 16.38
CA LYS A 99 15.19 -5.87 15.33
C LYS A 99 15.41 -4.78 14.28
N ASN A 100 15.94 -3.63 14.71
CA ASN A 100 16.26 -2.50 13.87
C ASN A 100 17.43 -2.72 12.90
N TYR A 101 18.47 -3.50 13.23
CA TYR A 101 19.63 -3.66 12.33
C TYR A 101 19.26 -4.45 11.06
N LEU A 102 18.55 -5.57 11.20
CA LEU A 102 18.06 -6.34 10.05
C LEU A 102 17.03 -5.56 9.24
N LEU A 103 16.12 -4.83 9.88
CA LEU A 103 15.13 -3.99 9.18
C LEU A 103 15.77 -2.80 8.44
N ILE A 104 16.80 -2.17 9.02
CA ILE A 104 17.49 -1.02 8.41
C ILE A 104 18.38 -1.47 7.25
N ASN A 105 19.10 -2.60 7.40
CA ASN A 105 19.98 -3.09 6.33
C ASN A 105 19.23 -3.82 5.20
N SER A 106 18.02 -4.32 5.46
CA SER A 106 17.15 -4.88 4.41
C SER A 106 16.28 -3.82 3.73
N ALA A 107 16.34 -2.55 4.13
CA ALA A 107 15.50 -1.51 3.54
C ALA A 107 15.78 -1.34 2.04
N ASP A 108 17.05 -1.42 1.63
CA ASP A 108 17.44 -1.35 0.22
C ASP A 108 17.02 -2.62 -0.54
N ASP A 109 17.17 -3.81 0.05
CA ASP A 109 16.70 -5.08 -0.54
C ASP A 109 15.17 -5.07 -0.72
N ILE A 110 14.43 -4.63 0.30
CA ILE A 110 12.97 -4.50 0.27
C ILE A 110 12.56 -3.48 -0.80
N LYS A 111 13.29 -2.37 -0.92
CA LYS A 111 13.05 -1.36 -1.95
C LYS A 111 13.32 -1.92 -3.35
N GLU A 112 14.38 -2.70 -3.54
CA GLU A 112 14.66 -3.37 -4.81
C GLU A 112 13.58 -4.40 -5.17
N MET A 113 13.18 -5.24 -4.22
CA MET A 113 12.05 -6.17 -4.39
C MET A 113 10.75 -5.45 -4.75
N THR A 114 10.48 -4.33 -4.07
CA THR A 114 9.31 -3.47 -4.35
C THR A 114 9.38 -2.93 -5.78
N ASN A 115 10.54 -2.43 -6.21
CA ASN A 115 10.73 -1.86 -7.53
C ASN A 115 10.53 -2.90 -8.64
N CYS A 116 10.92 -4.15 -8.43
CA CYS A 116 10.67 -5.25 -9.37
C CYS A 116 9.18 -5.46 -9.66
N HIS A 117 8.30 -5.17 -8.70
CA HIS A 117 6.84 -5.24 -8.87
C HIS A 117 6.23 -3.91 -9.34
N LEU A 118 6.63 -2.79 -8.71
CA LEU A 118 6.04 -1.47 -8.93
C LEU A 118 6.39 -0.89 -10.31
N ILE A 119 7.64 -1.00 -10.75
CA ILE A 119 8.09 -0.39 -12.01
C ILE A 119 7.31 -0.92 -13.22
N PRO A 120 7.08 -2.24 -13.39
CA PRO A 120 6.23 -2.76 -14.46
C PRO A 120 4.81 -2.19 -14.45
N ILE A 121 4.19 -2.05 -13.27
CA ILE A 121 2.85 -1.47 -13.12
C ILE A 121 2.85 -0.02 -13.60
N LEU A 122 3.81 0.78 -13.12
CA LEU A 122 3.94 2.19 -13.50
C LEU A 122 4.19 2.36 -15.01
N LYS A 123 5.02 1.49 -15.61
CA LYS A 123 5.26 1.48 -17.07
C LYS A 123 3.99 1.20 -17.87
N ASN A 124 3.16 0.25 -17.41
CA ASN A 124 1.88 -0.04 -18.07
C ASN A 124 0.92 1.15 -17.96
N ILE A 125 0.86 1.83 -16.82
CA ILE A 125 -0.03 2.97 -16.61
C ILE A 125 0.27 4.15 -17.53
N ILE A 126 1.55 4.37 -17.90
CA ILE A 126 1.94 5.44 -18.84
C ILE A 126 1.22 5.30 -20.18
N HIS A 127 0.93 4.06 -20.59
CA HIS A 127 0.31 3.74 -21.87
C HIS A 127 -1.16 3.33 -21.75
N ALA A 128 -1.71 3.32 -20.53
CA ALA A 128 -3.07 2.90 -20.28
C ALA A 128 -4.07 3.97 -20.74
N PRO A 129 -5.20 3.58 -21.38
CA PRO A 129 -6.35 4.45 -21.54
C PRO A 129 -6.82 5.03 -20.20
N LYS A 130 -7.37 6.25 -20.22
CA LYS A 130 -7.87 6.92 -19.02
C LYS A 130 -8.97 6.10 -18.32
N GLU A 131 -9.76 5.36 -19.09
CA GLU A 131 -10.80 4.46 -18.58
C GLU A 131 -10.20 3.33 -17.75
N ASP A 132 -9.12 2.71 -18.22
CA ASP A 132 -8.43 1.62 -17.52
C ASP A 132 -7.77 2.11 -16.24
N MET A 133 -7.18 3.31 -16.25
CA MET A 133 -6.67 3.96 -15.04
C MET A 133 -7.77 4.16 -14.00
N GLY A 134 -8.97 4.57 -14.43
CA GLY A 134 -10.13 4.68 -13.55
C GLY A 134 -10.61 3.34 -13.02
N LEU A 135 -10.51 2.26 -13.81
CA LEU A 135 -10.86 0.90 -13.37
C LEU A 135 -9.88 0.41 -12.30
N LEU A 136 -8.59 0.67 -12.49
CA LEU A 136 -7.56 0.33 -11.52
C LEU A 136 -7.81 1.05 -10.19
N ALA A 137 -8.10 2.36 -10.24
CA ALA A 137 -8.42 3.15 -9.05
C ALA A 137 -9.65 2.60 -8.31
N GLU A 138 -10.74 2.31 -9.02
CA GLU A 138 -11.92 1.66 -8.42
C GLU A 138 -11.55 0.32 -7.79
N SER A 139 -10.79 -0.51 -8.51
CA SER A 139 -10.41 -1.85 -8.07
C SER A 139 -9.59 -1.81 -6.78
N LEU A 140 -8.67 -0.86 -6.63
CA LEU A 140 -7.86 -0.68 -5.42
C LEU A 140 -8.75 -0.36 -4.20
N VAL A 141 -9.72 0.54 -4.36
CA VAL A 141 -10.69 0.86 -3.31
C VAL A 141 -11.59 -0.34 -3.01
N HIS A 142 -12.03 -1.06 -4.05
CA HIS A 142 -12.86 -2.25 -3.91
C HIS A 142 -12.13 -3.38 -3.18
N MET A 143 -10.86 -3.62 -3.48
CA MET A 143 -10.05 -4.59 -2.73
C MET A 143 -9.95 -4.22 -1.25
N THR A 144 -9.92 -2.93 -0.94
CA THR A 144 -9.94 -2.47 0.46
C THR A 144 -11.26 -2.83 1.13
N LEU A 145 -12.39 -2.55 0.47
CA LEU A 145 -13.72 -2.97 0.96
C LEU A 145 -13.79 -4.47 1.20
N LEU A 146 -13.33 -5.28 0.22
CA LEU A 146 -13.33 -6.73 0.34
C LEU A 146 -12.46 -7.20 1.51
N LYS A 147 -11.24 -6.66 1.65
CA LYS A 147 -10.36 -7.02 2.76
C LYS A 147 -11.03 -6.75 4.10
N ARG A 148 -11.65 -5.57 4.29
CA ARG A 148 -12.33 -5.23 5.55
C ARG A 148 -13.54 -6.13 5.81
N LYS A 149 -14.31 -6.46 4.78
CA LYS A 149 -15.49 -7.33 4.89
C LYS A 149 -15.16 -8.77 5.28
N PHE A 150 -14.02 -9.29 4.84
CA PHE A 150 -13.64 -10.69 5.04
C PHE A 150 -12.50 -10.90 6.05
N SER A 151 -11.98 -9.84 6.68
CA SER A 151 -10.98 -9.93 7.74
C SER A 151 -11.62 -9.74 9.10
N ILE A 152 -11.52 -10.74 9.97
CA ILE A 152 -12.14 -10.75 11.31
C ILE A 152 -11.57 -9.63 12.20
N ASP A 153 -10.32 -9.24 11.97
CA ASP A 153 -9.58 -8.31 12.83
C ASP A 153 -9.68 -6.84 12.40
N GLN A 154 -10.52 -6.49 11.41
CA GLN A 154 -10.57 -5.14 10.85
C GLN A 154 -12.00 -4.59 10.77
N GLU A 155 -12.25 -3.46 11.42
CA GLU A 155 -13.54 -2.77 11.33
C GLU A 155 -13.86 -2.35 9.88
N GLU A 156 -15.10 -2.61 9.45
CA GLU A 156 -15.67 -2.12 8.19
C GLU A 156 -15.85 -0.59 8.22
N THR A 157 -14.75 0.15 8.13
CA THR A 157 -14.73 1.62 8.14
C THR A 157 -14.94 2.24 6.76
N VAL A 158 -14.98 1.41 5.71
CA VAL A 158 -15.31 1.79 4.34
C VAL A 158 -16.43 0.92 3.83
N GLY A 159 -17.42 1.56 3.22
CA GLY A 159 -18.59 0.92 2.64
C GLY A 159 -19.24 1.84 1.61
N GLY A 160 -20.14 1.27 0.82
CA GLY A 160 -20.94 2.01 -0.16
C GLY A 160 -20.40 2.01 -1.58
N ALA A 161 -21.08 2.77 -2.44
CA ALA A 161 -20.76 2.89 -3.86
C ALA A 161 -19.42 3.62 -4.05
N ILE A 162 -18.52 3.04 -4.85
CA ILE A 162 -17.30 3.73 -5.29
C ILE A 162 -17.66 4.63 -6.47
N VAL A 163 -17.20 5.88 -6.42
CA VAL A 163 -17.39 6.85 -7.51
C VAL A 163 -16.03 7.30 -8.00
N VAL A 164 -15.81 7.21 -9.31
CA VAL A 164 -14.54 7.58 -9.94
C VAL A 164 -14.72 8.80 -10.83
N VAL A 165 -13.84 9.77 -10.62
CA VAL A 165 -13.67 10.95 -11.46
C VAL A 165 -12.33 10.86 -12.16
N ILE A 166 -12.33 11.17 -13.44
CA ILE A 166 -11.12 11.32 -14.26
C ILE A 166 -10.98 12.80 -14.62
N ILE A 167 -9.79 13.35 -14.43
CA ILE A 167 -9.44 14.70 -14.86
C ILE A 167 -8.30 14.59 -15.87
N SER A 168 -8.53 15.02 -17.12
CA SER A 168 -7.53 15.02 -18.19
C SER A 168 -7.37 16.42 -18.80
N LYS A 169 -6.23 16.66 -19.46
CA LYS A 169 -5.99 17.94 -20.16
C LYS A 169 -6.94 18.16 -21.34
N SER A 170 -7.28 17.08 -22.07
CA SER A 170 -8.11 17.13 -23.27
C SER A 170 -9.60 17.22 -22.98
N ASP A 171 -10.07 16.47 -21.98
CA ASP A 171 -11.50 16.27 -21.75
C ASP A 171 -12.00 16.96 -20.47
N GLY A 172 -11.10 17.56 -19.69
CA GLY A 172 -11.43 18.17 -18.41
C GLY A 172 -11.91 17.11 -17.42
N PHE A 173 -13.00 17.43 -16.72
CA PHE A 173 -13.54 16.62 -15.63
C PHE A 173 -14.64 15.68 -16.13
N ILE A 174 -14.46 14.37 -15.93
CA ILE A 174 -15.39 13.30 -16.35
C ILE A 174 -15.74 12.41 -15.16
N TRP A 175 -17.03 12.13 -14.96
CA TRP A 175 -17.50 11.05 -14.09
C TRP A 175 -17.48 9.73 -14.86
N LYS A 176 -16.70 8.74 -14.40
CA LYS A 176 -16.58 7.44 -15.09
C LYS A 176 -17.76 6.51 -14.75
N GLU A 177 -18.10 6.39 -13.47
CA GLU A 177 -19.23 5.55 -13.03
C GLU A 177 -19.95 6.14 -11.81
N LYS A 178 -21.28 6.17 -11.90
CA LYS A 178 -22.19 6.24 -10.76
C LYS A 178 -22.93 4.89 -10.75
N LYS A 179 -22.64 4.00 -9.78
CA LYS A 179 -23.47 2.80 -9.60
C LYS A 179 -24.89 3.22 -9.25
N GLN A 180 -25.79 3.13 -10.21
CA GLN A 180 -27.21 3.42 -10.03
C GLN A 180 -27.85 2.16 -9.43
N TYR A 181 -27.90 2.09 -8.10
CA TYR A 181 -28.56 0.99 -7.37
C TYR A 181 -30.11 1.02 -7.47
N TYR A 182 -30.67 1.80 -8.39
CA TYR A 182 -32.11 1.89 -8.56
C TYR A 182 -32.53 1.03 -9.74
N SER A 183 -33.19 -0.10 -9.46
CA SER A 183 -34.10 -0.70 -10.44
C SER A 183 -35.12 0.36 -10.86
N ASN A 184 -35.31 0.51 -12.16
CA ASN A 184 -36.18 1.51 -12.82
C ASN A 184 -37.65 1.49 -12.38
N GLU A 185 -38.06 0.63 -11.46
CA GLU A 185 -39.43 0.53 -10.98
C GLU A 185 -39.76 1.48 -9.82
N SER A 186 -38.77 2.05 -9.12
CA SER A 186 -39.01 2.77 -7.87
C SER A 186 -38.97 4.30 -7.94
N ASN A 187 -38.71 4.93 -9.10
CA ASN A 187 -38.63 6.39 -9.17
C ASN A 187 -39.04 6.98 -10.53
N LYS A 188 -40.35 7.04 -10.80
CA LYS A 188 -40.91 7.87 -11.88
C LYS A 188 -40.81 9.39 -11.62
N HIS A 189 -40.26 9.82 -10.48
CA HIS A 189 -40.22 11.22 -10.07
C HIS A 189 -38.88 11.95 -10.31
N LEU A 190 -37.85 11.28 -10.85
CA LEU A 190 -36.52 11.88 -11.07
C LEU A 190 -36.15 12.08 -12.55
N GLU A 191 -37.11 11.97 -13.47
CA GLU A 191 -36.90 11.99 -14.93
C GLU A 191 -36.65 13.40 -15.53
N TYR A 192 -36.05 14.34 -14.77
CA TYR A 192 -35.97 15.76 -15.19
C TYR A 192 -34.57 16.38 -15.37
N VAL A 193 -33.48 15.60 -15.44
CA VAL A 193 -32.12 16.20 -15.56
C VAL A 193 -31.36 15.85 -16.85
N ASN A 194 -31.89 15.01 -17.74
CA ASN A 194 -31.21 14.67 -19.01
C ASN A 194 -31.59 15.53 -20.22
N TYR A 195 -31.92 16.82 -20.03
CA TYR A 195 -32.37 17.69 -21.14
C TYR A 195 -31.24 18.41 -21.92
N TYR A 196 -29.96 18.31 -21.55
CA TYR A 196 -28.88 19.05 -22.24
C TYR A 196 -27.89 18.19 -23.05
N LYS A 197 -28.36 17.08 -23.64
CA LYS A 197 -27.62 16.37 -24.71
C LYS A 197 -28.50 16.03 -25.92
N SER A 198 -29.27 17.01 -26.40
CA SER A 198 -29.82 16.99 -27.76
C SER A 198 -30.22 18.39 -28.23
N GLN A 199 -29.22 19.24 -28.49
CA GLN A 199 -29.23 20.30 -29.52
C GLN A 199 -27.79 20.44 -30.01
#